data_AF-A0A0E0P7U4-F1
#
_entry.id   AF-A0A0E0P7U4-F1
#
_cell.length_a   1.000
_cell.length_b   1.000
_cell.length_c   1.000
_cell.angle_alpha   90.00
_cell.angle_beta   90.00
_cell.angle_gamma   90.00
#
_symmetry.space_group_name_H-M   'P 1'
#
loop_
_entity.id
_entity.type
_entity.pdbx_description
1 polymer ?
#
loop_
_entity_poly.entity_id
_entity_poly.type
_entity_poly.pdbx_seq_one_letter_code
_entity_poly.pdbx_strand_id
1 'polypeptide(L)'
;MFDQRTVGAENLPMPAQWHRISVHNEQLGAFAVQNSAVYVEGDIETRVYNDRINDQVKNIPEICVRRDGKIQLMQSGDSNVGKSLEELKKHLPGQ
;
A
#
# COMPACT_ATOMS: atom_id res chain seq x y z
N MET A 1 18.45 -3.24 3.43
CA MET A 1 18.51 -2.46 2.17
C MET A 1 19.11 -1.10 2.52
N PHE A 2 20.09 -0.62 1.75
CA PHE A 2 20.73 0.68 1.98
C PHE A 2 19.86 1.81 1.43
N ASP A 3 19.56 2.83 2.23
CA ASP A 3 18.79 3.99 1.78
C ASP A 3 19.74 5.06 1.24
N GLN A 4 19.93 5.11 -0.08
CA GLN A 4 20.83 6.08 -0.72
C GLN A 4 20.40 7.54 -0.50
N ARG A 5 19.14 7.80 -0.13
CA ARG A 5 18.61 9.16 0.07
C ARG A 5 19.14 9.82 1.34
N THR A 6 19.70 9.04 2.27
CA THR A 6 20.27 9.58 3.52
C THR A 6 21.74 9.98 3.36
N VAL A 7 22.36 9.71 2.21
CA VAL A 7 23.74 10.08 1.94
C VAL A 7 23.85 11.60 1.89
N GLY A 8 24.66 12.18 2.80
CA GLY A 8 24.83 13.63 2.90
C GLY A 8 23.70 14.39 3.59
N ALA A 9 22.70 13.69 4.13
CA ALA A 9 21.58 14.27 4.88
C ALA A 9 21.82 14.28 6.40
N GLU A 10 23.08 14.31 6.84
CA GLU A 10 23.45 14.26 8.24
C GLU A 10 22.82 15.45 8.99
N ASN A 11 21.97 15.16 9.98
CA ASN A 11 21.18 16.12 10.78
C ASN A 11 19.92 16.74 10.12
N LEU A 12 19.50 16.24 8.95
CA LEU A 12 18.20 16.63 8.36
C LEU A 12 17.11 15.61 8.72
N PRO A 13 15.83 16.03 8.80
CA PRO A 13 14.72 15.10 8.99
C PRO A 13 14.67 14.10 7.82
N MET A 14 14.34 12.85 8.13
CA MET A 14 14.22 11.79 7.13
C MET A 14 13.19 12.18 6.06
N PRO A 15 13.54 12.12 4.77
CA PRO A 15 12.61 12.49 3.71
C PRO A 15 11.48 11.47 3.59
N ALA A 16 10.25 11.97 3.41
CA ALA A 16 9.08 11.15 3.18
C ALA A 16 9.32 10.12 2.05
N GLN A 17 8.81 8.91 2.25
CA GLN A 17 8.82 7.85 1.24
C GLN A 17 7.40 7.60 0.74
N TRP A 18 7.24 7.72 -0.58
CA TRP A 18 6.01 7.39 -1.26
C TRP A 18 6.09 5.96 -1.78
N HIS A 19 5.26 5.08 -1.24
CA HIS A 19 5.19 3.68 -1.64
C HIS A 19 3.98 3.47 -2.55
N ARG A 20 4.13 2.63 -3.58
CA ARG A 20 3.02 2.20 -4.44
C ARG A 20 2.45 0.89 -3.90
N ILE A 21 1.14 0.87 -3.66
CA ILE A 21 0.42 -0.31 -3.16
C ILE A 21 -0.47 -0.84 -4.28
N SER A 22 -0.26 -2.09 -4.69
CA SER A 22 -1.05 -2.78 -5.70
C SER A 22 -2.01 -3.76 -5.03
N VAL A 23 -3.31 -3.45 -5.03
CA VAL A 23 -4.34 -4.29 -4.41
C VAL A 23 -5.00 -5.15 -5.48
N HIS A 24 -4.78 -6.47 -5.41
CA HIS A 24 -5.30 -7.42 -6.40
C HIS A 24 -6.64 -8.05 -6.01
N ASN A 25 -7.08 -7.85 -4.77
CA ASN A 25 -8.40 -8.25 -4.33
C ASN A 25 -9.38 -7.09 -4.53
N GLU A 26 -10.32 -7.24 -5.46
CA GLU A 26 -11.30 -6.21 -5.83
C GLU A 26 -12.12 -5.71 -4.63
N GLN A 27 -12.50 -6.61 -3.71
CA GLN A 27 -13.25 -6.27 -2.50
C GLN A 27 -12.42 -5.40 -1.53
N LEU A 28 -11.11 -5.65 -1.44
CA LEU A 28 -10.20 -4.82 -0.65
C LEU A 28 -9.88 -3.49 -1.35
N GLY A 29 -9.88 -3.48 -2.69
CA GLY A 29 -9.62 -2.29 -3.50
C GLY A 29 -10.60 -1.16 -3.26
N ALA A 30 -11.87 -1.47 -2.94
CA ALA A 30 -12.89 -0.48 -2.60
C ALA A 30 -12.55 0.37 -1.36
N PHE A 31 -11.72 -0.16 -0.45
CA PHE A 31 -11.29 0.55 0.76
C PHE A 31 -10.03 1.40 0.55
N ALA A 32 -9.29 1.21 -0.55
CA ALA A 32 -8.07 1.96 -0.85
C ALA A 32 -8.32 3.39 -1.40
N VAL A 33 -9.59 3.80 -1.52
CA VAL A 33 -10.01 5.07 -2.14
C VAL A 33 -10.02 6.24 -1.13
N GLN A 34 -9.91 5.97 0.17
CA GLN A 34 -9.97 7.00 1.21
C GLN A 34 -8.56 7.44 1.65
N ASN A 35 -8.37 8.76 1.80
CA ASN A 35 -7.14 9.35 2.32
C ASN A 35 -7.03 9.06 3.82
N SER A 36 -6.52 7.88 4.15
CA SER A 36 -6.55 7.32 5.49
C SER A 36 -5.20 6.78 5.92
N ALA A 37 -4.93 6.81 7.22
CA ALA A 37 -3.79 6.13 7.80
C ALA A 37 -4.05 4.62 7.80
N VAL A 38 -3.20 3.85 7.13
CA VAL A 38 -3.37 2.40 7.00
C VAL A 38 -2.09 1.65 7.32
N TYR A 39 -2.25 0.48 7.92
CA TYR A 39 -1.24 -0.57 7.95
C TYR A 39 -1.42 -1.46 6.72
N VAL A 40 -0.31 -1.83 6.07
CA VAL A 40 -0.30 -2.66 4.86
C VAL A 40 0.70 -3.79 5.01
N GLU A 41 0.26 -5.01 4.67
CA GLU A 41 1.09 -6.22 4.58
C GLU A 41 0.92 -6.83 3.18
N GLY A 42 2.04 -7.12 2.52
CA GLY A 42 2.07 -7.72 1.19
C GLY A 42 3.50 -7.97 0.71
N ASP A 43 3.62 -8.55 -0.47
CA ASP A 43 4.91 -8.89 -1.06
C ASP A 43 5.52 -7.69 -1.79
N ILE A 44 6.84 -7.50 -1.65
CA ILE A 44 7.56 -6.52 -2.47
C ILE A 44 7.86 -7.15 -3.83
N GLU A 45 7.21 -6.63 -4.88
CA GLU A 45 7.42 -7.05 -6.25
C GLU A 45 7.97 -5.89 -7.08
N THR A 46 8.98 -6.13 -7.93
CA THR A 46 9.47 -5.12 -8.89
C THR A 46 8.79 -5.31 -10.22
N ARG A 47 7.95 -4.36 -10.61
CA ARG A 47 7.29 -4.34 -11.91
C ARG A 47 8.19 -3.66 -12.94
N VAL A 48 8.39 -4.35 -14.07
CA VAL A 48 9.15 -3.83 -15.21
C VAL A 48 8.19 -3.23 -16.21
N TYR A 49 8.29 -1.92 -16.43
CA TYR A 49 7.46 -1.18 -17.36
C TYR A 49 8.30 -0.64 -18.51
N ASN A 50 7.82 -0.81 -19.74
CA ASN A 50 8.36 -0.11 -20.90
C ASN A 50 7.70 1.26 -20.98
N ASP A 51 8.41 2.30 -20.54
CA ASP A 51 7.99 3.68 -20.71
C ASP A 51 8.27 4.10 -22.16
N ARG A 52 7.25 3.92 -23.01
CA ARG A 52 7.31 4.27 -24.43
C ARG A 52 7.43 5.78 -24.69
N ILE A 53 7.12 6.63 -23.71
CA ILE A 53 7.21 8.08 -23.88
C ILE A 53 8.66 8.52 -23.77
N ASN A 54 9.41 7.93 -22.83
CA ASN A 54 10.80 8.28 -22.57
C ASN A 54 11.81 7.26 -23.11
N ASP A 55 11.33 6.24 -23.84
CA ASP A 55 12.10 5.10 -24.36
C ASP A 55 12.99 4.44 -23.30
N GLN A 56 12.42 4.20 -22.11
CA GLN A 56 13.14 3.67 -20.96
C GLN A 56 12.44 2.46 -20.37
N VAL A 57 13.23 1.50 -19.89
CA VAL A 57 12.75 0.42 -19.02
C VAL A 57 12.79 0.90 -17.58
N LYS A 58 11.62 0.96 -16.93
CA LYS A 58 11.47 1.37 -15.54
C LYS A 58 11.22 0.16 -14.64
N ASN A 59 12.01 0.05 -13.58
CA ASN A 59 11.83 -0.93 -12.51
C ASN A 59 11.15 -0.21 -11.34
N ILE A 60 9.90 -0.53 -11.08
CA ILE A 60 9.11 0.13 -10.03
C ILE A 60 8.77 -0.91 -8.96
N PRO A 61 9.29 -0.76 -7.73
CA PRO A 61 8.89 -1.61 -6.62
C PRO A 61 7.47 -1.24 -6.18
N GLU A 62 6.64 -2.25 -5.96
CA GLU A 62 5.28 -2.14 -5.46
C GLU A 62 5.09 -3.11 -4.30
N ILE A 63 4.28 -2.75 -3.31
CA ILE A 63 3.79 -3.69 -2.29
C ILE A 63 2.49 -4.28 -2.85
N CYS A 64 2.53 -5.57 -3.20
CA CYS A 64 1.41 -6.30 -3.77
C CYS A 64 0.60 -6.97 -2.68
N VAL A 65 -0.63 -6.50 -2.47
CA VAL A 65 -1.59 -7.09 -1.54
C VAL A 65 -2.43 -8.12 -2.28
N ARG A 66 -2.20 -9.39 -1.99
CA ARG A 66 -2.87 -10.55 -2.61
C ARG A 66 -3.68 -11.33 -1.57
N ARG A 67 -3.75 -12.67 -1.68
CA ARG A 67 -4.70 -13.52 -0.95
C ARG A 67 -4.48 -13.52 0.56
N ASP A 68 -3.23 -13.39 1.00
CA ASP A 68 -2.75 -13.36 2.38
C ASP A 68 -2.36 -11.96 2.88
N GLY A 69 -2.26 -10.99 1.96
CA GLY A 69 -1.98 -9.60 2.28
C GLY A 69 -3.11 -8.95 3.09
N LYS A 70 -2.77 -7.87 3.81
CA LYS A 70 -3.68 -7.17 4.71
C LYS A 70 -3.63 -5.67 4.49
N ILE A 71 -4.78 -5.03 4.63
CA ILE A 71 -4.90 -3.59 4.78
C ILE A 71 -5.78 -3.35 6.00
N GLN A 72 -5.28 -2.59 6.96
CA GLN A 72 -6.01 -2.29 8.19
C GLN A 72 -6.01 -0.77 8.40
N LEU A 73 -7.20 -0.21 8.63
CA LEU A 73 -7.31 1.19 9.01
C LEU A 73 -6.70 1.39 10.40
N MET A 74 -5.76 2.31 10.49
CA MET A 74 -5.25 2.80 11.76
C MET A 74 -6.18 3.93 12.18
N GLN A 75 -6.88 3.80 13.31
CA GLN A 75 -7.78 4.84 13.79
C GLN A 75 -6.99 6.14 14.00
N SER A 76 -7.18 7.11 13.12
CA SER A 76 -6.97 8.52 13.43
C SER A 76 -8.10 8.91 14.37
N GLY A 77 -7.77 9.48 15.54
CA GLY A 77 -8.77 9.99 16.48
C GLY A 77 -9.90 10.72 15.76
N ASP A 78 -11.14 10.39 16.14
CA ASP A 78 -12.41 10.95 15.66
C ASP A 78 -12.99 10.56 14.29
N SER A 79 -12.66 9.39 13.71
CA SER A 79 -13.47 8.88 12.59
C SER A 79 -13.94 7.43 12.74
N ASN A 80 -15.27 7.30 12.79
CA ASN A 80 -16.05 6.08 12.97
C ASN A 80 -15.96 5.14 11.75
N VAL A 81 -14.77 4.60 11.45
CA VAL A 81 -14.55 3.63 10.36
C VAL A 81 -13.75 2.42 10.88
N GLY A 82 -14.07 1.96 12.09
CA GLY A 82 -13.61 0.66 12.57
C GLY A 82 -14.46 -0.47 11.98
N LYS A 83 -14.38 -0.75 10.68
CA LYS A 83 -14.93 -2.00 10.13
C LYS A 83 -13.82 -3.02 10.00
N SER A 84 -13.77 -3.97 10.93
CA SER A 84 -12.86 -5.12 10.87
C SER A 84 -13.23 -6.02 9.69
N LEU A 85 -12.24 -6.63 9.03
CA LEU A 85 -12.44 -7.65 7.98
C LEU A 85 -13.39 -8.77 8.45
N GLU A 86 -13.41 -9.08 9.75
CA GLU A 86 -14.31 -10.04 10.38
C GLU A 86 -15.78 -9.59 10.41
N GLU A 87 -16.04 -8.29 10.57
CA GLU A 87 -17.40 -7.74 10.48
C GLU A 87 -17.93 -7.77 9.04
N LEU A 88 -17.04 -7.73 8.05
CA LEU A 88 -17.40 -7.84 6.63
C LEU A 88 -17.71 -9.28 6.21
N LYS A 89 -16.99 -10.28 6.73
CA LYS A 89 -17.33 -11.70 6.54
C LYS A 89 -18.75 -12.02 6.99
N LYS A 90 -19.25 -11.33 8.02
CA LYS A 90 -20.64 -11.41 8.50
C LYS A 90 -21.70 -10.92 7.50
N HIS A 91 -21.30 -10.11 6.52
CA HIS A 91 -22.20 -9.50 5.52
C HIS A 91 -22.03 -10.08 4.12
N LEU A 92 -21.21 -11.10 3.94
CA LEU A 92 -21.20 -11.91 2.72
C LEU A 92 -22.36 -12.93 2.79
N PRO A 93 -23.26 -12.99 1.80
CA PRO A 93 -24.31 -14.01 1.79
C PRO A 93 -23.68 -15.40 1.67
N GLY A 94 -23.94 -16.22 2.70
CA GLY A 94 -23.72 -17.67 2.83
C GLY A 94 -22.80 -18.40 1.84
N GLN A 95 -21.68 -18.89 2.36
CA GLN A 95 -21.19 -20.25 2.09
C GLN A 95 -20.90 -20.96 3.42
#